data_AF-A0A0G0DBX2-F1
#
_entry.id   AF-A0A0G0DBX2-F1
#
_cell.length_a   1.000
_cell.length_b   1.000
_cell.length_c   1.000
_cell.angle_alpha   90.00
_cell.angle_beta   90.00
_cell.angle_gamma   90.00
#
_symmetry.space_group_name_H-M   'P 1'
#
loop_
_entity.id
_entity.type
_entity.pdbx_description
1 polymer ?
#
loop_
_entity_poly.entity_id
_entity_poly.type
_entity_poly.pdbx_seq_one_letter_code
_entity_poly.pdbx_strand_id
1 'polypeptide(L)'
;MRRNKSKKSLIYLIVLLVLSYFFIYRPIVNIKAKANIVIASAKEMKSILAKNDIELLRMRLDDFSNKYQNLEKASKSIYWASFIPYVSDLKNGLTAGNYLIKAAKETVTTIEPYADLIGFKKGEASFVEKSSEDRLQTAVLTLDKLVAKVDPISSNIDIANSKIAKINPNRYPKKFGKMIVRDRIINIKEQFEGMTSLFVDAKPLIKKLPEILGSKEEKTYLILYQNDKERRATGGFLTFYAVFKIKNGKMTIGQSNDIYSLDESISDHPKAPPEIITYHKGVSIFNIRDSNLSPDFVESVKLFESLYKKSGSKVQYDGIITMDSKILVDMLTIFGDTQVSGVNFSAKEDQRCDCPEAIYTLLLSIQILGYFNADNVSKFARKAYIALFCR
;
A
#
# COMPACT_ATOMS: atom_id res chain seq x y z
N MET A 1 -42.42 63.67 19.10
CA MET A 1 -42.33 62.33 18.47
C MET A 1 -40.91 61.73 18.32
N ARG A 2 -39.81 62.50 18.18
CA ARG A 2 -38.43 61.94 17.99
C ARG A 2 -37.87 61.12 19.16
N ARG A 3 -38.17 61.49 20.41
CA ARG A 3 -37.61 60.85 21.63
C ARG A 3 -38.06 59.39 21.84
N ASN A 4 -39.27 59.05 21.37
CA ASN A 4 -39.81 57.69 21.48
C ASN A 4 -39.24 56.72 20.43
N LYS A 5 -38.83 57.25 19.27
CA LYS A 5 -38.18 56.47 18.19
C LYS A 5 -36.74 56.07 18.57
N SER A 6 -36.02 56.96 19.25
CA SER A 6 -34.68 56.70 19.82
C SER A 6 -34.70 55.62 20.91
N LYS A 7 -35.67 55.65 21.83
CA LYS A 7 -35.83 54.60 22.87
C LYS A 7 -36.15 53.23 22.27
N LYS A 8 -37.05 53.16 21.26
CA LYS A 8 -37.34 51.90 20.55
C LYS A 8 -36.11 51.38 19.80
N SER A 9 -35.35 52.24 19.12
CA SER A 9 -34.10 51.87 18.45
C SER A 9 -33.04 51.32 19.42
N LEU A 10 -32.94 51.90 20.62
CA LEU A 10 -32.04 51.43 21.67
C LEU A 10 -32.45 50.04 22.19
N ILE A 11 -33.75 49.79 22.36
CA ILE A 11 -34.28 48.48 22.77
C ILE A 11 -33.97 47.42 21.69
N TYR A 12 -34.18 47.73 20.40
CA TYR A 12 -33.82 46.81 19.31
C TYR A 12 -32.32 46.51 19.28
N LEU A 13 -31.46 47.50 19.51
CA LEU A 13 -30.02 47.31 19.58
C LEU A 13 -29.64 46.38 20.75
N ILE A 14 -30.21 46.60 21.93
CA ILE A 14 -29.96 45.76 23.12
C ILE A 14 -30.42 44.32 22.86
N VAL A 15 -31.61 44.13 22.31
CA VAL A 15 -32.12 42.80 21.94
C VAL A 15 -31.19 42.12 20.94
N LEU A 16 -30.71 42.85 19.92
CA LEU A 16 -29.79 42.31 18.92
C LEU A 16 -28.43 41.93 19.52
N LEU A 17 -27.90 42.72 20.45
CA LEU A 17 -26.67 42.40 21.18
C LEU A 17 -26.82 41.16 22.07
N VAL A 18 -27.94 41.05 22.77
CA VAL A 18 -28.27 39.87 23.60
C VAL A 18 -28.40 38.63 22.71
N LEU A 19 -29.13 38.71 21.60
CA LEU A 19 -29.25 37.63 20.64
C LEU A 19 -27.90 37.25 20.04
N SER A 20 -27.07 38.23 19.64
CA SER A 20 -25.71 37.97 19.15
C SER A 20 -24.83 37.27 20.20
N TYR A 21 -24.93 37.68 21.47
CA TYR A 21 -24.19 37.03 22.55
C TYR A 21 -24.59 35.55 22.72
N PHE A 22 -25.89 35.26 22.76
CA PHE A 22 -26.40 33.89 22.99
C PHE A 22 -26.27 32.98 21.76
N PHE A 23 -26.46 33.51 20.54
CA PHE A 23 -26.52 32.71 19.31
C PHE A 23 -25.20 32.71 18.50
N ILE A 24 -24.28 33.63 18.76
CA ILE A 24 -23.01 33.75 18.00
C ILE A 24 -21.81 33.62 18.94
N TYR A 25 -21.66 34.54 19.90
CA TYR A 25 -20.45 34.61 20.73
C TYR A 25 -20.27 33.38 21.63
N ARG A 26 -21.27 33.07 22.47
CA ARG A 26 -21.20 31.95 23.42
C ARG A 26 -20.99 30.59 22.70
N PRO A 27 -21.69 30.28 21.59
CA PRO A 27 -21.41 29.09 20.78
C PRO A 27 -19.99 29.02 20.25
N ILE A 28 -19.47 30.10 19.66
CA ILE A 28 -18.11 30.12 19.08
C ILE A 28 -17.05 29.88 20.15
N VAL A 29 -17.18 30.49 21.32
CA VAL A 29 -16.25 30.28 22.45
C VAL A 29 -16.29 28.83 22.93
N ASN A 30 -17.47 28.24 23.06
CA ASN A 30 -17.62 26.83 23.45
C ASN A 30 -17.00 25.88 22.42
N ILE A 31 -17.25 26.12 21.12
CA ILE A 31 -16.65 25.33 20.02
C ILE A 31 -15.12 25.43 20.06
N LYS A 32 -14.57 26.64 20.23
CA LYS A 32 -13.12 26.85 20.33
C LYS A 32 -12.51 26.09 21.51
N ALA A 33 -13.15 26.12 22.68
CA ALA A 33 -12.69 25.39 23.85
C ALA A 33 -12.67 23.87 23.61
N LYS A 34 -13.74 23.30 23.03
CA LYS A 34 -13.81 21.87 22.68
C LYS A 34 -12.82 21.51 21.57
N ALA A 35 -12.60 22.39 20.59
CA ALA A 35 -11.64 22.19 19.52
C ALA A 35 -10.21 22.09 20.05
N ASN A 36 -9.82 22.94 21.01
CA ASN A 36 -8.51 22.88 21.64
C ASN A 36 -8.27 21.53 22.36
N ILE A 37 -9.29 20.99 23.03
CA ILE A 37 -9.23 19.67 23.68
C ILE A 37 -9.00 18.57 22.65
N VAL A 38 -9.74 18.60 21.54
CA VAL A 38 -9.58 17.63 20.44
C VAL A 38 -8.19 17.74 19.81
N ILE A 39 -7.70 18.96 19.56
CA ILE A 39 -6.35 19.18 18.99
C ILE A 39 -5.26 18.64 19.92
N ALA A 40 -5.38 18.85 21.23
CA ALA A 40 -4.44 18.29 22.20
C ALA A 40 -4.45 16.75 22.17
N SER A 41 -5.64 16.15 22.20
CA SER A 41 -5.81 14.69 22.15
C SER A 41 -5.34 14.09 20.81
N ALA A 42 -5.49 14.80 19.69
CA ALA A 42 -4.95 14.38 18.39
C ALA A 42 -3.42 14.36 18.37
N LYS A 43 -2.76 15.32 19.03
CA LYS A 43 -1.29 15.33 19.16
C LYS A 43 -0.80 14.15 20.00
N GLU A 44 -1.49 13.83 21.09
CA GLU A 44 -1.19 12.65 21.90
C GLU A 44 -1.32 11.36 21.09
N MET A 45 -2.34 11.24 20.23
CA MET A 45 -2.57 10.05 19.41
C MET A 45 -1.35 9.65 18.57
N LYS A 46 -0.62 10.63 18.01
CA LYS A 46 0.62 10.37 17.26
C LYS A 46 1.67 9.67 18.11
N SER A 47 1.80 10.04 19.38
CA SER A 47 2.73 9.40 20.30
C SER A 47 2.28 8.01 20.75
N ILE A 48 0.97 7.77 20.82
CA ILE A 48 0.41 6.46 21.19
C ILE A 48 0.64 5.44 20.08
N LEU A 49 0.44 5.83 18.82
CA LEU A 49 0.72 4.96 17.67
C LEU A 49 2.17 4.47 17.66
N ALA A 50 3.13 5.31 18.02
CA ALA A 50 4.55 4.94 18.06
C ALA A 50 4.91 3.92 19.17
N LYS A 51 4.02 3.66 20.13
CA LYS A 51 4.25 2.69 21.22
C LYS A 51 3.92 1.25 20.81
N ASN A 52 3.29 1.05 19.64
CA ASN A 52 2.84 -0.25 19.16
C ASN A 52 2.01 -1.03 20.19
N ASP A 53 1.18 -0.35 20.99
CA ASP A 53 0.32 -0.96 22.01
C ASP A 53 -1.14 -0.84 21.56
N ILE A 54 -1.75 -1.97 21.19
CA ILE A 54 -3.08 -1.96 20.57
C ILE A 54 -4.19 -1.65 21.58
N GLU A 55 -4.02 -2.09 22.83
CA GLU A 55 -5.00 -1.87 23.88
C GLU A 55 -5.00 -0.40 24.30
N LEU A 56 -3.80 0.17 24.47
CA LEU A 56 -3.64 1.60 24.72
C LEU A 56 -4.17 2.43 23.56
N LEU A 57 -3.92 2.01 22.31
CA LEU A 57 -4.45 2.69 21.13
C LEU A 57 -5.97 2.68 21.11
N ARG A 58 -6.62 1.53 21.36
CA ARG A 58 -8.08 1.42 21.41
C ARG A 58 -8.67 2.34 22.49
N MET A 59 -8.15 2.25 23.72
CA MET A 59 -8.63 3.08 24.84
C MET A 59 -8.50 4.57 24.54
N ARG A 60 -7.36 5.01 23.99
CA ARG A 60 -7.13 6.43 23.67
C ARG A 60 -7.94 6.87 22.47
N LEU A 61 -8.20 6.00 21.50
CA LEU A 61 -9.06 6.29 20.36
C LEU A 61 -10.52 6.45 20.77
N ASP A 62 -11.00 5.68 21.75
CA ASP A 62 -12.34 5.84 22.34
C ASP A 62 -12.47 7.18 23.08
N ASP A 63 -11.47 7.55 23.88
CA ASP A 63 -11.41 8.87 24.54
C ASP A 63 -11.39 10.02 23.51
N PHE A 64 -10.56 9.90 22.46
CA PHE A 64 -10.51 10.86 21.37
C PHE A 64 -11.88 10.98 20.65
N SER A 65 -12.51 9.84 20.35
CA SER A 65 -13.85 9.79 19.76
C SER A 65 -14.87 10.52 20.62
N ASN A 66 -14.86 10.32 21.94
CA ASN A 66 -15.78 11.00 22.86
C ASN A 66 -15.54 12.52 22.91
N LYS A 67 -14.27 12.95 22.98
CA LYS A 67 -13.89 14.38 22.91
C LYS A 67 -14.33 15.01 21.59
N TYR A 68 -14.17 14.29 20.48
CA TYR A 68 -14.57 14.72 19.15
C TYR A 68 -16.10 14.84 19.01
N GLN A 69 -16.86 13.85 19.49
CA GLN A 69 -18.32 13.92 19.50
C GLN A 69 -18.84 15.10 20.32
N ASN A 70 -18.16 15.47 21.40
CA ASN A 70 -18.50 16.67 22.18
C ASN A 70 -18.26 17.96 21.39
N LEU A 71 -17.19 18.03 20.59
CA LEU A 71 -16.96 19.14 19.66
C LEU A 71 -18.04 19.19 18.56
N GLU A 72 -18.39 18.05 17.98
CA GLU A 72 -19.43 17.97 16.96
C GLU A 72 -20.80 18.42 17.52
N LYS A 73 -21.18 17.93 18.71
CA LYS A 73 -22.39 18.35 19.42
C LYS A 73 -22.40 19.86 19.69
N ALA A 74 -21.30 20.43 20.18
CA ALA A 74 -21.17 21.86 20.40
C ALA A 74 -21.32 22.64 19.07
N SER A 75 -20.77 22.13 17.97
CA SER A 75 -20.78 22.79 16.67
C SER A 75 -22.16 22.80 16.01
N LYS A 76 -23.04 21.84 16.34
CA LYS A 76 -24.45 21.85 15.86
C LYS A 76 -25.20 23.14 16.22
N SER A 77 -24.81 23.82 17.31
CA SER A 77 -25.43 25.09 17.73
C SER A 77 -25.30 26.23 16.71
N ILE A 78 -24.33 26.16 15.79
CA ILE A 78 -24.13 27.17 14.74
C ILE A 78 -24.49 26.65 13.35
N TYR A 79 -24.93 25.39 13.20
CA TYR A 79 -25.24 24.81 11.90
C TYR A 79 -26.44 25.45 11.20
N TRP A 80 -27.31 26.15 11.93
CA TRP A 80 -28.35 26.98 11.32
C TRP A 80 -27.74 28.03 10.37
N ALA A 81 -26.51 28.47 10.62
CA ALA A 81 -25.78 29.42 9.79
C ALA A 81 -24.95 28.76 8.67
N SER A 82 -25.27 27.51 8.26
CA SER A 82 -24.53 26.79 7.20
C SER A 82 -24.59 27.46 5.83
N PHE A 83 -25.46 28.45 5.63
CA PHE A 83 -25.42 29.31 4.43
C PHE A 83 -24.15 30.17 4.37
N ILE A 84 -23.48 30.40 5.52
CA ILE A 84 -22.17 31.05 5.59
C ILE A 84 -21.09 30.04 5.18
N PRO A 85 -20.24 30.34 4.18
CA PRO A 85 -19.25 29.40 3.67
C PRO A 85 -18.34 28.76 4.73
N TYR A 86 -17.87 29.53 5.72
CA TYR A 86 -17.01 29.01 6.80
C TYR A 86 -17.72 28.06 7.75
N VAL A 87 -19.03 28.27 7.99
CA VAL A 87 -19.84 27.36 8.83
C VAL A 87 -20.11 26.06 8.08
N SER A 88 -20.36 26.15 6.76
CA SER A 88 -20.46 24.98 5.89
C SER A 88 -19.16 24.17 5.87
N ASP A 89 -18.01 24.83 5.74
CA ASP A 89 -16.70 24.17 5.76
C ASP A 89 -16.43 23.51 7.11
N LEU A 90 -16.76 24.16 8.24
CA LEU A 90 -16.68 23.57 9.57
C LEU A 90 -17.55 22.31 9.67
N LYS A 91 -18.80 22.38 9.21
CA LYS A 91 -19.73 21.24 9.21
C LYS A 91 -19.18 20.07 8.37
N ASN A 92 -18.66 20.36 7.18
CA ASN A 92 -18.05 19.35 6.32
C ASN A 92 -16.79 18.74 6.95
N GLY A 93 -15.89 19.56 7.49
CA GLY A 93 -14.68 19.08 8.18
C GLY A 93 -14.99 18.23 9.41
N LEU A 94 -15.97 18.65 10.23
CA LEU A 94 -16.38 17.88 11.40
C LEU A 94 -17.09 16.58 11.04
N THR A 95 -17.89 16.60 9.98
CA THR A 95 -18.52 15.38 9.47
C THR A 95 -17.45 14.42 8.95
N ALA A 96 -16.47 14.91 8.17
CA ALA A 96 -15.37 14.11 7.66
C ALA A 96 -14.57 13.44 8.78
N GLY A 97 -14.14 14.21 9.78
CA GLY A 97 -13.39 13.65 10.90
C GLY A 97 -14.17 12.63 11.72
N ASN A 98 -15.51 12.74 11.81
CA ASN A 98 -16.33 11.71 12.44
C ASN A 98 -16.27 10.38 11.67
N TYR A 99 -16.37 10.43 10.35
CA TYR A 99 -16.24 9.23 9.51
C TYR A 99 -14.82 8.64 9.56
N LEU A 100 -13.78 9.48 9.67
CA LEU A 100 -12.41 9.00 9.88
C LEU A 100 -12.21 8.32 11.23
N ILE A 101 -12.79 8.86 12.29
CA ILE A 101 -12.76 8.23 13.61
C ILE A 101 -13.49 6.89 13.58
N LYS A 102 -14.62 6.79 12.87
CA LYS A 102 -15.33 5.52 12.66
C LYS A 102 -14.46 4.50 11.91
N ALA A 103 -13.81 4.92 10.82
CA ALA A 103 -12.89 4.07 10.06
C ALA A 103 -11.72 3.59 10.92
N ALA A 104 -11.11 4.49 11.70
CA ALA A 104 -10.02 4.17 12.61
C ALA A 104 -10.46 3.19 13.71
N LYS A 105 -11.64 3.40 14.32
CA LYS A 105 -12.19 2.49 15.33
C LYS A 105 -12.46 1.10 14.75
N GLU A 106 -13.10 1.03 13.59
CA GLU A 106 -13.36 -0.25 12.93
C GLU A 106 -12.03 -0.96 12.61
N THR A 107 -11.01 -0.22 12.16
CA THR A 107 -9.67 -0.77 11.89
C THR A 107 -9.04 -1.33 13.17
N VAL A 108 -8.98 -0.55 14.25
CA VAL A 108 -8.38 -0.98 15.53
C VAL A 108 -9.10 -2.20 16.10
N THR A 109 -10.44 -2.19 16.14
CA THR A 109 -11.22 -3.34 16.61
C THR A 109 -11.02 -4.58 15.74
N THR A 110 -10.80 -4.40 14.43
CA THR A 110 -10.59 -5.49 13.48
C THR A 110 -9.21 -6.13 13.63
N ILE A 111 -8.17 -5.34 13.92
CA ILE A 111 -6.79 -5.83 14.07
C ILE A 111 -6.46 -6.27 15.51
N GLU A 112 -7.16 -5.78 16.54
CA GLU A 112 -6.92 -6.09 17.95
C GLU A 112 -6.85 -7.59 18.28
N PRO A 113 -7.67 -8.47 17.70
CA PRO A 113 -7.53 -9.91 17.92
C PRO A 113 -6.22 -10.50 17.39
N TYR A 114 -5.55 -9.84 16.44
CA TYR A 114 -4.39 -10.31 15.68
C TYR A 114 -3.18 -9.36 15.80
N ALA A 115 -3.21 -8.46 16.78
CA ALA A 115 -2.29 -7.34 16.88
C ALA A 115 -0.84 -7.82 17.10
N ASP A 116 -0.68 -8.88 17.87
CA ASP A 116 0.57 -9.60 18.10
C ASP A 116 1.22 -10.13 16.82
N LEU A 117 0.43 -10.64 15.86
CA LEU A 117 0.93 -11.15 14.58
C LEU A 117 1.59 -10.05 13.74
N ILE A 118 1.07 -8.83 13.82
CA ILE A 118 1.54 -7.66 13.06
C ILE A 118 2.47 -6.76 13.87
N GLY A 119 2.98 -7.23 15.02
CA GLY A 119 4.00 -6.55 15.80
C GLY A 119 3.50 -5.52 16.82
N PHE A 120 2.20 -5.49 17.10
CA PHE A 120 1.66 -4.75 18.24
C PHE A 120 1.74 -5.60 19.52
N LYS A 121 2.03 -4.95 20.64
CA LYS A 121 1.94 -5.52 21.97
C LYS A 121 0.48 -5.66 22.38
N LYS A 122 0.16 -6.77 23.02
CA LYS A 122 -1.14 -7.07 23.62
C LYS A 122 -0.90 -7.65 25.01
N GLY A 123 -0.95 -6.80 26.03
CA GLY A 123 -0.48 -7.15 27.38
C GLY A 123 1.03 -7.36 27.49
N GLU A 124 1.47 -8.09 28.51
CA GLU A 124 2.90 -8.35 28.81
C GLU A 124 3.51 -9.52 28.02
N ALA A 125 2.69 -10.40 27.45
CA ALA A 125 3.16 -11.58 26.70
C ALA A 125 3.17 -11.31 25.19
N SER A 126 4.34 -11.41 24.56
CA SER A 126 4.44 -11.39 23.10
C SER A 126 4.33 -12.80 22.53
N PHE A 127 3.60 -12.95 21.43
CA PHE A 127 3.42 -14.18 20.64
C PHE A 127 4.71 -14.64 19.91
N VAL A 128 5.88 -14.40 20.51
CA VAL A 128 7.22 -14.74 20.01
C VAL A 128 7.50 -16.25 20.16
N GLU A 129 6.59 -17.02 20.75
CA GLU A 129 6.75 -18.47 20.97
C GLU A 129 6.42 -19.35 19.75
N LYS A 130 5.78 -18.81 18.70
CA LYS A 130 5.50 -19.57 17.47
C LYS A 130 6.63 -19.45 16.45
N SER A 131 6.85 -20.52 15.67
CA SER A 131 7.74 -20.49 14.51
C SER A 131 7.30 -19.39 13.52
N SER A 132 8.24 -18.83 12.76
CA SER A 132 7.96 -17.82 11.73
C SER A 132 6.91 -18.30 10.71
N GLU A 133 6.87 -19.60 10.44
CA GLU A 133 5.94 -20.25 9.52
C GLU A 133 4.52 -20.30 10.08
N ASP A 134 4.35 -20.71 11.34
CA ASP A 134 3.03 -20.75 11.98
C ASP A 134 2.42 -19.35 12.14
N ARG A 135 3.27 -18.33 12.36
CA ARG A 135 2.86 -16.93 12.42
C ARG A 135 2.36 -16.46 11.06
N LEU A 136 3.08 -16.78 9.98
CA LEU A 136 2.66 -16.46 8.62
C LEU A 136 1.33 -17.16 8.27
N GLN A 137 1.21 -18.45 8.58
CA GLN A 137 -0.02 -19.19 8.35
C GLN A 137 -1.21 -18.60 9.11
N THR A 138 -1.01 -18.26 10.39
CA THR A 138 -2.04 -17.61 11.20
C THR A 138 -2.40 -16.24 10.60
N ALA A 139 -1.42 -15.45 10.16
CA ALA A 139 -1.67 -14.17 9.50
C ALA A 139 -2.50 -14.34 8.22
N VAL A 140 -2.16 -15.31 7.36
CA VAL A 140 -2.91 -15.58 6.12
C VAL A 140 -4.36 -15.98 6.40
N LEU A 141 -4.59 -16.89 7.34
CA LEU A 141 -5.94 -17.34 7.71
C LEU A 141 -6.78 -16.24 8.38
N THR A 142 -6.13 -15.22 8.94
CA THR A 142 -6.82 -14.08 9.58
C THR A 142 -7.06 -12.94 8.61
N LEU A 143 -6.31 -12.84 7.50
CA LEU A 143 -6.57 -11.89 6.42
C LEU A 143 -8.01 -11.97 5.91
N ASP A 144 -8.59 -13.17 5.75
CA ASP A 144 -9.99 -13.32 5.30
C ASP A 144 -10.98 -12.55 6.19
N LYS A 145 -10.74 -12.54 7.51
CA LYS A 145 -11.55 -11.81 8.48
C LYS A 145 -11.30 -10.30 8.41
N LEU A 146 -10.05 -9.89 8.17
CA LEU A 146 -9.69 -8.48 7.98
C LEU A 146 -10.32 -7.93 6.69
N VAL A 147 -10.29 -8.71 5.61
CA VAL A 147 -10.84 -8.37 4.29
C VAL A 147 -12.34 -8.09 4.37
N ALA A 148 -13.10 -8.84 5.18
CA ALA A 148 -14.53 -8.62 5.38
C ALA A 148 -14.87 -7.22 5.92
N LYS A 149 -13.91 -6.55 6.57
CA LYS A 149 -14.07 -5.21 7.14
C LYS A 149 -13.50 -4.09 6.26
N VAL A 150 -12.83 -4.43 5.15
CA VAL A 150 -12.28 -3.42 4.23
C VAL A 150 -13.37 -2.57 3.58
N ASP A 151 -14.51 -3.16 3.20
CA ASP A 151 -15.62 -2.41 2.59
C ASP A 151 -16.21 -1.31 3.50
N PRO A 152 -16.61 -1.59 4.76
CA PRO A 152 -17.12 -0.54 5.64
C PRO A 152 -16.05 0.51 5.99
N ILE A 153 -14.77 0.11 6.12
CA ILE A 153 -13.67 1.06 6.35
C ILE A 153 -13.50 1.99 5.13
N SER A 154 -13.44 1.42 3.91
CA SER A 154 -13.36 2.15 2.64
C SER A 154 -14.51 3.14 2.51
N SER A 155 -15.74 2.70 2.75
CA SER A 155 -16.94 3.54 2.66
C SER A 155 -16.87 4.75 3.59
N ASN A 156 -16.42 4.57 4.83
CA ASN A 156 -16.23 5.69 5.75
C ASN A 156 -15.15 6.68 5.26
N ILE A 157 -14.04 6.18 4.71
CA ILE A 157 -12.97 7.02 4.13
C ILE A 157 -13.49 7.79 2.90
N ASP A 158 -14.24 7.14 2.01
CA ASP A 158 -14.84 7.76 0.82
C ASP A 158 -15.83 8.87 1.18
N ILE A 159 -16.68 8.63 2.19
CA ILE A 159 -17.58 9.67 2.70
C ILE A 159 -16.78 10.83 3.27
N ALA A 160 -15.73 10.58 4.06
CA ALA A 160 -14.87 11.64 4.58
C ALA A 160 -14.22 12.45 3.44
N ASN A 161 -13.73 11.79 2.40
CA ASN A 161 -13.17 12.43 1.21
C ASN A 161 -14.19 13.34 0.52
N SER A 162 -15.40 12.84 0.30
CA SER A 162 -16.48 13.63 -0.32
C SER A 162 -16.84 14.89 0.47
N LYS A 163 -16.64 14.90 1.79
CA LYS A 163 -16.87 16.08 2.65
C LYS A 163 -15.68 17.03 2.62
N ILE A 164 -14.45 16.51 2.70
CA ILE A 164 -13.21 17.32 2.63
C ILE A 164 -13.10 18.02 1.26
N ALA A 165 -13.49 17.34 0.19
CA ALA A 165 -13.52 17.91 -1.16
C ALA A 165 -14.34 19.22 -1.25
N LYS A 166 -15.43 19.33 -0.47
CA LYS A 166 -16.30 20.52 -0.43
C LYS A 166 -15.68 21.74 0.24
N ILE A 167 -14.60 21.57 1.02
CA ILE A 167 -13.90 22.67 1.69
C ILE A 167 -13.09 23.43 0.65
N ASN A 168 -13.33 24.73 0.51
CA ASN A 168 -12.61 25.56 -0.48
C ASN A 168 -11.48 26.37 0.19
N PRO A 169 -10.19 26.04 -0.04
CA PRO A 169 -9.06 26.75 0.58
C PRO A 169 -8.99 28.24 0.20
N ASN A 170 -9.50 28.63 -0.98
CA ASN A 170 -9.43 30.02 -1.45
C ASN A 170 -10.27 30.98 -0.61
N ARG A 171 -11.22 30.46 0.19
CA ARG A 171 -12.00 31.26 1.16
C ARG A 171 -11.15 31.75 2.32
N TYR A 172 -10.02 31.10 2.62
CA TYR A 172 -9.19 31.44 3.77
C TYR A 172 -8.05 32.38 3.37
N PRO A 173 -7.66 33.35 4.21
CA PRO A 173 -6.53 34.22 3.93
C PRO A 173 -5.23 33.40 3.89
N LYS A 174 -4.25 33.87 3.10
CA LYS A 174 -2.91 33.23 3.06
C LYS A 174 -2.28 33.19 4.46
N LYS A 175 -2.36 34.30 5.19
CA LYS A 175 -1.87 34.44 6.57
C LYS A 175 -2.97 34.98 7.49
N PHE A 176 -3.00 34.49 8.72
CA PHE A 176 -3.78 35.04 9.82
C PHE A 176 -2.84 35.21 11.03
N GLY A 177 -2.44 36.45 11.30
CA GLY A 177 -1.33 36.72 12.23
C GLY A 177 -0.04 36.04 11.77
N LYS A 178 0.55 35.20 12.63
CA LYS A 178 1.77 34.42 12.32
C LYS A 178 1.48 33.07 11.61
N MET A 179 0.22 32.68 11.45
CA MET A 179 -0.15 31.37 10.89
C MET A 179 -0.41 31.45 9.39
N ILE A 180 0.19 30.54 8.61
CA ILE A 180 -0.13 30.32 7.20
C ILE A 180 -1.34 29.37 7.16
N VAL A 181 -2.52 29.91 6.88
CA VAL A 181 -3.79 29.17 7.03
C VAL A 181 -4.15 28.43 5.74
N ARG A 182 -4.17 29.15 4.61
CA ARG A 182 -4.55 28.58 3.31
C ARG A 182 -3.69 27.37 2.94
N ASP A 183 -2.37 27.51 2.99
CA ASP A 183 -1.45 26.45 2.57
C ASP A 183 -1.53 25.23 3.49
N ARG A 184 -1.82 25.41 4.78
CA ARG A 184 -2.09 24.29 5.70
C ARG A 184 -3.35 23.52 5.32
N ILE A 185 -4.41 24.22 4.92
CA ILE A 185 -5.64 23.57 4.47
C ILE A 185 -5.38 22.79 3.18
N ILE A 186 -4.67 23.38 2.21
CA ILE A 186 -4.27 22.71 0.97
C ILE A 186 -3.49 21.44 1.28
N ASN A 187 -2.45 21.54 2.10
CA ASN A 187 -1.58 20.41 2.42
C ASN A 187 -2.34 19.29 3.15
N ILE A 188 -3.25 19.62 4.08
CA ILE A 188 -4.11 18.61 4.73
C ILE A 188 -5.03 17.93 3.71
N LYS A 189 -5.60 18.67 2.75
CA LYS A 189 -6.45 18.10 1.71
C LYS A 189 -5.67 17.15 0.79
N GLU A 190 -4.49 17.57 0.33
CA GLU A 190 -3.63 16.77 -0.54
C GLU A 190 -3.13 15.49 0.16
N GLN A 191 -2.68 15.61 1.42
CA GLN A 191 -2.31 14.44 2.23
C GLN A 191 -3.48 13.48 2.42
N PHE A 192 -4.67 14.02 2.64
CA PHE A 192 -5.86 13.22 2.81
C PHE A 192 -6.25 12.50 1.51
N GLU A 193 -6.23 13.20 0.38
CA GLU A 193 -6.52 12.65 -0.94
C GLU A 193 -5.54 11.54 -1.31
N GLY A 194 -4.23 11.76 -1.10
CA GLY A 194 -3.21 10.72 -1.31
C GLY A 194 -3.37 9.51 -0.39
N MET A 195 -3.75 9.71 0.87
CA MET A 195 -4.05 8.60 1.78
C MET A 195 -5.30 7.81 1.33
N THR A 196 -6.35 8.51 0.90
CA THR A 196 -7.57 7.88 0.40
C THR A 196 -7.30 7.09 -0.87
N SER A 197 -6.57 7.66 -1.84
CA SER A 197 -6.24 6.95 -3.08
C SER A 197 -5.45 5.68 -2.78
N LEU A 198 -4.42 5.75 -1.92
CA LEU A 198 -3.65 4.57 -1.53
C LEU A 198 -4.53 3.45 -0.93
N PHE A 199 -5.48 3.79 -0.05
CA PHE A 199 -6.34 2.78 0.56
C PHE A 199 -7.37 2.20 -0.42
N VAL A 200 -8.01 3.07 -1.21
CA VAL A 200 -9.05 2.67 -2.17
C VAL A 200 -8.45 1.89 -3.34
N ASP A 201 -7.29 2.32 -3.84
CA ASP A 201 -6.58 1.67 -4.95
C ASP A 201 -5.96 0.33 -4.50
N ALA A 202 -5.57 0.20 -3.22
CA ALA A 202 -5.08 -1.07 -2.67
C ALA A 202 -6.19 -2.07 -2.34
N LYS A 203 -7.46 -1.62 -2.24
CA LYS A 203 -8.60 -2.48 -1.86
C LYS A 203 -8.74 -3.75 -2.71
N PRO A 204 -8.64 -3.73 -4.06
CA PRO A 204 -8.74 -4.94 -4.87
C PRO A 204 -7.63 -5.94 -4.52
N LEU A 205 -6.39 -5.46 -4.33
CA LEU A 205 -5.25 -6.30 -3.96
C LEU A 205 -5.45 -6.89 -2.57
N ILE A 206 -5.85 -6.10 -1.57
CA ILE A 206 -6.11 -6.58 -0.21
C ILE A 206 -7.18 -7.67 -0.22
N LYS A 207 -8.24 -7.50 -1.02
CA LYS A 207 -9.31 -8.50 -1.17
C LYS A 207 -8.84 -9.80 -1.83
N LYS A 208 -7.89 -9.71 -2.76
CA LYS A 208 -7.31 -10.87 -3.47
C LYS A 208 -6.17 -11.53 -2.72
N LEU A 209 -5.58 -10.86 -1.74
CA LEU A 209 -4.41 -11.35 -1.02
C LEU A 209 -4.61 -12.72 -0.35
N PRO A 210 -5.75 -13.04 0.33
CA PRO A 210 -5.94 -14.38 0.89
C PRO A 210 -5.95 -15.48 -0.18
N GLU A 211 -6.58 -15.22 -1.32
CA GLU A 211 -6.60 -16.12 -2.47
C GLU A 211 -5.20 -16.31 -3.04
N ILE A 212 -4.44 -15.22 -3.22
CA ILE A 212 -3.04 -15.26 -3.71
C ILE A 212 -2.15 -16.08 -2.77
N LEU A 213 -2.39 -15.99 -1.46
CA LEU A 213 -1.63 -16.71 -0.44
C LEU A 213 -2.18 -18.13 -0.17
N GLY A 214 -3.14 -18.59 -0.98
CA GLY A 214 -3.71 -19.93 -0.90
C GLY A 214 -4.44 -20.23 0.42
N SER A 215 -5.20 -19.26 0.96
CA SER A 215 -5.95 -19.45 2.22
C SER A 215 -7.07 -20.48 2.11
N LYS A 216 -7.62 -20.69 0.91
CA LYS A 216 -8.71 -21.66 0.63
C LYS A 216 -8.21 -22.91 -0.07
N GLU A 217 -7.39 -22.73 -1.09
CA GLU A 217 -6.84 -23.81 -1.93
C GLU A 217 -5.35 -23.55 -2.20
N GLU A 218 -4.60 -24.61 -2.47
CA GLU A 218 -3.20 -24.49 -2.88
C GLU A 218 -3.12 -23.78 -4.23
N LYS A 219 -2.33 -22.71 -4.30
CA LYS A 219 -2.08 -21.94 -5.52
C LYS A 219 -0.72 -22.29 -6.11
N THR A 220 -0.67 -22.51 -7.40
CA THR A 220 0.57 -22.78 -8.13
C THR A 220 0.97 -21.55 -8.96
N TYR A 221 2.16 -21.02 -8.72
CA TYR A 221 2.69 -19.87 -9.44
C TYR A 221 3.91 -20.25 -10.26
N LEU A 222 3.94 -19.77 -11.50
CA LEU A 222 5.14 -19.81 -12.32
C LEU A 222 5.94 -18.53 -12.07
N ILE A 223 7.09 -18.67 -11.43
CA ILE A 223 8.02 -17.58 -11.18
C ILE A 223 9.01 -17.53 -12.33
N LEU A 224 9.10 -16.40 -13.04
CA LEU A 224 10.10 -16.18 -14.08
C LEU A 224 11.12 -15.16 -13.61
N TYR A 225 12.38 -15.56 -13.58
CA TYR A 225 13.49 -14.70 -13.21
C TYR A 225 14.04 -13.97 -14.44
N GLN A 226 14.22 -12.66 -14.31
CA GLN A 226 14.66 -11.77 -15.38
C GLN A 226 16.05 -11.24 -15.11
N ASN A 227 17.01 -11.57 -15.99
CA ASN A 227 18.34 -10.99 -15.97
C ASN A 227 18.31 -9.59 -16.59
N ASP A 228 18.36 -8.58 -15.73
CA ASP A 228 18.36 -7.17 -16.10
C ASP A 228 19.61 -6.73 -16.90
N LYS A 229 20.67 -7.55 -16.93
CA LYS A 229 21.88 -7.30 -17.73
C LYS A 229 21.70 -7.59 -19.21
N GLU A 230 20.73 -8.44 -19.55
CA GLU A 230 20.37 -8.70 -20.94
C GLU A 230 18.97 -8.15 -21.19
N ARG A 231 18.89 -6.87 -21.55
CA ARG A 231 17.63 -6.11 -21.55
C ARG A 231 16.59 -6.70 -22.51
N ARG A 232 15.36 -6.78 -22.01
CA ARG A 232 14.12 -7.05 -22.75
C ARG A 232 13.02 -6.12 -22.24
N ALA A 233 11.88 -6.07 -22.92
CA ALA A 233 10.88 -5.03 -22.69
C ALA A 233 10.25 -5.07 -21.28
N THR A 234 10.15 -6.25 -20.65
CA THR A 234 9.53 -6.38 -19.31
C THR A 234 10.52 -6.36 -18.14
N GLY A 235 11.82 -6.21 -18.37
CA GLY A 235 12.81 -6.11 -17.30
C GLY A 235 14.17 -6.70 -17.65
N GLY A 236 14.19 -7.80 -18.40
CA GLY A 236 15.42 -8.53 -18.74
C GLY A 236 15.14 -9.87 -19.41
N PHE A 237 16.20 -10.60 -19.77
CA PHE A 237 16.12 -11.92 -20.37
C PHE A 237 15.57 -12.94 -19.37
N LEU A 238 14.59 -13.75 -19.79
CA LEU A 238 14.04 -14.81 -18.95
C LEU A 238 15.12 -15.88 -18.79
N THR A 239 15.72 -16.02 -17.61
CA THR A 239 16.90 -16.91 -17.43
C THR A 239 16.53 -18.22 -16.74
N PHE A 240 15.67 -18.15 -15.72
CA PHE A 240 15.21 -19.31 -14.96
C PHE A 240 13.71 -19.23 -14.75
N TYR A 241 13.11 -20.40 -14.56
CA TYR A 241 11.75 -20.49 -14.06
C TYR A 241 11.68 -21.40 -12.83
N ALA A 242 10.72 -21.14 -11.98
CA ALA A 242 10.40 -22.01 -10.86
C ALA A 242 8.88 -22.10 -10.69
N VAL A 243 8.42 -23.27 -10.25
CA VAL A 243 7.03 -23.53 -9.92
C VAL A 243 6.90 -23.50 -8.42
N PHE A 244 6.26 -22.47 -7.90
CA PHE A 244 5.98 -22.32 -6.48
C PHE A 244 4.56 -22.79 -6.19
N LYS A 245 4.38 -23.48 -5.07
CA LYS A 245 3.08 -23.83 -4.53
C LYS A 245 2.89 -23.13 -3.20
N ILE A 246 1.79 -22.42 -3.06
CA ILE A 246 1.46 -21.64 -1.87
C ILE A 246 0.18 -22.20 -1.26
N LYS A 247 0.26 -22.63 0.00
CA LYS A 247 -0.89 -23.12 0.76
C LYS A 247 -0.88 -22.51 2.16
N ASN A 248 -1.93 -21.76 2.49
CA ASN A 248 -2.04 -21.02 3.75
C ASN A 248 -0.79 -20.16 4.05
N GLY A 249 -0.22 -19.51 3.04
CA GLY A 249 1.01 -18.72 3.16
C GLY A 249 2.32 -19.53 3.16
N LYS A 250 2.26 -20.86 3.30
CA LYS A 250 3.46 -21.71 3.17
C LYS A 250 3.83 -21.86 1.70
N MET A 251 5.04 -21.44 1.36
CA MET A 251 5.60 -21.58 0.02
C MET A 251 6.46 -22.83 -0.07
N THR A 252 6.25 -23.63 -1.11
CA THR A 252 7.08 -24.80 -1.44
C THR A 252 7.47 -24.73 -2.91
N ILE A 253 8.68 -25.20 -3.23
CA ILE A 253 9.17 -25.24 -4.60
C ILE A 253 8.86 -26.63 -5.16
N GLY A 254 8.11 -26.68 -6.26
CA GLY A 254 7.80 -27.92 -6.96
C GLY A 254 8.92 -28.33 -7.92
N GLN A 255 9.27 -27.41 -8.82
CA GLN A 255 10.39 -27.59 -9.75
C GLN A 255 11.04 -26.24 -10.06
N SER A 256 12.32 -26.24 -10.39
CA SER A 256 13.05 -25.07 -10.86
C SER A 256 14.08 -25.51 -11.87
N ASN A 257 14.17 -24.80 -13.00
CA ASN A 257 15.16 -25.10 -14.02
C ASN A 257 15.52 -23.84 -14.82
N ASP A 258 16.58 -23.94 -15.62
CA ASP A 258 16.92 -22.92 -16.60
C ASP A 258 15.83 -22.80 -17.68
N ILE A 259 15.73 -21.64 -18.32
CA ILE A 259 14.71 -21.40 -19.34
C ILE A 259 14.90 -22.26 -20.59
N TYR A 260 16.13 -22.68 -20.91
CA TYR A 260 16.46 -23.45 -22.11
C TYR A 260 15.91 -24.85 -22.00
N SER A 261 15.97 -25.47 -20.81
CA SER A 261 15.29 -26.73 -20.53
C SER A 261 13.77 -26.66 -20.79
N LEU A 262 13.14 -25.50 -20.54
CA LEU A 262 11.73 -25.28 -20.87
C LEU A 262 11.53 -25.08 -22.37
N ASP A 263 12.43 -24.34 -23.01
CA ASP A 263 12.45 -24.08 -24.45
C ASP A 263 12.59 -25.39 -25.25
N GLU A 264 13.56 -26.24 -24.92
CA GLU A 264 13.82 -27.55 -25.54
C GLU A 264 12.65 -28.52 -25.41
N SER A 265 11.83 -28.36 -24.37
CA SER A 265 10.62 -29.18 -24.19
C SER A 265 9.47 -28.80 -25.12
N ILE A 266 9.60 -27.72 -25.90
CA ILE A 266 8.60 -27.26 -26.86
C ILE A 266 8.89 -27.91 -28.22
N SER A 267 7.92 -28.69 -28.71
CA SER A 267 8.10 -29.47 -29.94
C SER A 267 7.99 -28.65 -31.23
N ASP A 268 7.37 -27.47 -31.19
CA ASP A 268 7.09 -26.67 -32.39
C ASP A 268 7.23 -25.16 -32.11
N HIS A 269 8.32 -24.61 -32.65
CA HIS A 269 8.66 -23.19 -32.59
C HIS A 269 8.26 -22.46 -33.87
N PRO A 270 7.49 -21.36 -33.78
CA PRO A 270 7.26 -20.46 -34.90
C PRO A 270 8.57 -19.86 -35.43
N LYS A 271 8.53 -19.26 -36.62
CA LYS A 271 9.63 -18.41 -37.09
C LYS A 271 9.82 -17.22 -36.14
N ALA A 272 11.07 -16.87 -35.85
CA ALA A 272 11.39 -15.67 -35.07
C ALA A 272 10.76 -14.41 -35.71
N PRO A 273 10.15 -13.52 -34.92
CA PRO A 273 9.61 -12.27 -35.44
C PRO A 273 10.75 -11.31 -35.80
N PRO A 274 10.51 -10.28 -36.65
CA PRO A 274 11.54 -9.36 -37.11
C PRO A 274 12.33 -8.70 -35.98
N GLU A 275 11.68 -8.40 -34.85
CA GLU A 275 12.27 -7.83 -33.65
C GLU A 275 13.39 -8.72 -33.11
N ILE A 276 13.18 -10.05 -33.10
CA ILE A 276 14.21 -11.00 -32.65
C ILE A 276 15.30 -11.16 -33.70
N ILE A 277 14.93 -11.36 -34.97
CA ILE A 277 15.91 -11.57 -36.06
C ILE A 277 16.85 -10.37 -36.20
N THR A 278 16.34 -9.16 -36.01
CA THR A 278 17.13 -7.92 -36.17
C THR A 278 18.20 -7.77 -35.09
N TYR A 279 17.89 -8.14 -33.84
CA TYR A 279 18.79 -7.88 -32.70
C TYR A 279 19.53 -9.13 -32.20
N HIS A 280 19.04 -10.34 -32.49
CA HIS A 280 19.62 -11.61 -32.04
C HIS A 280 20.10 -12.47 -33.22
N LYS A 281 21.36 -12.26 -33.62
CA LYS A 281 21.99 -13.03 -34.71
C LYS A 281 21.98 -14.53 -34.39
N GLY A 282 21.61 -15.34 -35.37
CA GLY A 282 21.55 -16.81 -35.23
C GLY A 282 20.26 -17.34 -34.62
N VAL A 283 19.33 -16.48 -34.20
CA VAL A 283 18.01 -16.88 -33.68
C VAL A 283 16.98 -16.78 -34.81
N SER A 284 16.77 -17.88 -35.52
CA SER A 284 15.82 -17.97 -36.65
C SER A 284 14.43 -18.50 -36.24
N ILE A 285 14.33 -19.14 -35.07
CA ILE A 285 13.11 -19.66 -34.47
C ILE A 285 12.72 -18.84 -33.24
N PHE A 286 11.43 -18.80 -32.93
CA PHE A 286 10.90 -18.04 -31.81
C PHE A 286 10.88 -18.88 -30.52
N ASN A 287 11.75 -18.52 -29.59
CA ASN A 287 11.97 -19.23 -28.32
C ASN A 287 11.13 -18.63 -27.18
N ILE A 288 10.78 -19.44 -26.19
CA ILE A 288 9.96 -18.98 -25.05
C ILE A 288 10.67 -17.96 -24.18
N ARG A 289 12.00 -18.07 -24.11
CA ARG A 289 12.88 -17.10 -23.42
C ARG A 289 12.81 -15.68 -24.00
N ASP A 290 12.39 -15.56 -25.26
CA ASP A 290 12.29 -14.31 -26.01
C ASP A 290 10.84 -13.78 -26.08
N SER A 291 9.92 -14.35 -25.30
CA SER A 291 8.49 -14.00 -25.33
C SER A 291 8.12 -12.67 -24.67
N ASN A 292 9.09 -11.98 -24.05
CA ASN A 292 8.85 -10.69 -23.39
C ASN A 292 9.19 -9.46 -24.23
N LEU A 293 8.69 -9.46 -25.47
CA LEU A 293 8.91 -8.41 -26.47
C LEU A 293 8.12 -7.11 -26.21
N SER A 294 6.98 -7.20 -25.52
CA SER A 294 6.12 -6.03 -25.27
C SER A 294 6.42 -5.41 -23.90
N PRO A 295 6.49 -4.07 -23.78
CA PRO A 295 6.52 -3.42 -22.48
C PRO A 295 5.18 -3.59 -21.73
N ASP A 296 4.10 -3.94 -22.43
CA ASP A 296 2.88 -4.42 -21.80
C ASP A 296 3.09 -5.85 -21.30
N PHE A 297 3.14 -6.01 -19.98
CA PHE A 297 3.38 -7.28 -19.32
C PHE A 297 2.33 -8.33 -19.69
N VAL A 298 1.06 -7.95 -19.84
CA VAL A 298 -0.03 -8.88 -20.17
C VAL A 298 0.14 -9.42 -21.58
N GLU A 299 0.54 -8.58 -22.54
CA GLU A 299 0.84 -9.02 -23.91
C GLU A 299 2.06 -9.95 -23.97
N SER A 300 3.12 -9.63 -23.23
CA SER A 300 4.28 -10.50 -23.10
C SER A 300 3.93 -11.86 -22.46
N VAL A 301 3.05 -11.87 -21.46
CA VAL A 301 2.57 -13.13 -20.86
C VAL A 301 1.74 -13.93 -21.86
N LYS A 302 0.83 -13.32 -22.63
CA LYS A 302 0.07 -14.04 -23.67
C LYS A 302 1.00 -14.72 -24.67
N LEU A 303 2.07 -14.05 -25.07
CA LEU A 303 3.08 -14.60 -25.97
C LEU A 303 3.83 -15.78 -25.32
N PHE A 304 4.25 -15.63 -24.06
CA PHE A 304 4.84 -16.71 -23.26
C PHE A 304 3.90 -17.93 -23.20
N GLU A 305 2.61 -17.71 -22.89
CA GLU A 305 1.61 -18.77 -22.78
C GLU A 305 1.39 -19.51 -24.10
N SER A 306 1.49 -18.83 -25.24
CA SER A 306 1.31 -19.43 -26.56
C SER A 306 2.34 -20.53 -26.85
N LEU A 307 3.58 -20.33 -26.38
CA LEU A 307 4.67 -21.29 -26.46
C LEU A 307 4.61 -22.30 -25.32
N TYR A 308 4.36 -21.85 -24.08
CA TYR A 308 4.29 -22.70 -22.90
C TYR A 308 3.23 -23.80 -23.01
N LYS A 309 2.09 -23.54 -23.68
CA LYS A 309 1.05 -24.56 -23.93
C LYS A 309 1.56 -25.77 -24.72
N LYS A 310 2.60 -25.59 -25.53
CA LYS A 310 3.23 -26.64 -26.35
C LYS A 310 4.38 -27.36 -25.64
N SER A 311 4.83 -26.86 -24.48
CA SER A 311 5.92 -27.47 -23.70
C SER A 311 5.48 -28.81 -23.08
N GLY A 312 6.35 -29.82 -23.17
CA GLY A 312 6.23 -31.09 -22.46
C GLY A 312 6.46 -30.97 -20.95
N SER A 313 7.16 -29.94 -20.51
CA SER A 313 7.47 -29.62 -19.10
C SER A 313 6.42 -28.70 -18.44
N LYS A 314 5.32 -28.41 -19.13
CA LYS A 314 4.28 -27.50 -18.64
C LYS A 314 3.60 -28.06 -17.39
N VAL A 315 3.40 -27.17 -16.42
CA VAL A 315 2.51 -27.39 -15.27
C VAL A 315 1.30 -26.47 -15.36
N GLN A 316 0.21 -26.87 -14.72
CA GLN A 316 -0.90 -25.95 -14.46
C GLN A 316 -0.48 -24.92 -13.40
N TYR A 317 -0.86 -23.67 -13.60
CA TYR A 317 -0.57 -22.56 -12.70
C TYR A 317 -1.76 -21.60 -12.65
N ASP A 318 -1.92 -20.92 -11.51
CA ASP A 318 -2.90 -19.89 -11.20
C ASP A 318 -2.39 -18.48 -11.55
N GLY A 319 -1.08 -18.29 -11.63
CA GLY A 319 -0.50 -17.03 -12.04
C GLY A 319 0.98 -17.09 -12.40
N ILE A 320 1.46 -16.03 -13.03
CA ILE A 320 2.87 -15.79 -13.35
C ILE A 320 3.36 -14.61 -12.54
N ILE A 321 4.49 -14.78 -11.85
CA ILE A 321 5.20 -13.70 -11.17
C ILE A 321 6.54 -13.54 -11.86
N THR A 322 6.90 -12.32 -12.25
CA THR A 322 8.25 -12.02 -12.71
C THR A 322 9.01 -11.24 -11.66
N MET A 323 10.30 -11.56 -11.53
CA MET A 323 11.20 -10.91 -10.60
C MET A 323 12.58 -10.73 -11.22
N ASP A 324 13.21 -9.60 -10.92
CA ASP A 324 14.59 -9.31 -11.28
C ASP A 324 15.58 -9.59 -10.13
N SER A 325 16.86 -9.46 -10.48
CA SER A 325 18.02 -9.52 -9.59
C SER A 325 17.90 -8.64 -8.34
N LYS A 326 17.22 -7.49 -8.44
CA LYS A 326 17.19 -6.52 -7.36
C LYS A 326 16.27 -6.96 -6.23
N ILE A 327 15.19 -7.66 -6.52
CA ILE A 327 14.29 -8.20 -5.48
C ILE A 327 15.04 -9.16 -4.57
N LEU A 328 15.91 -10.01 -5.12
CA LEU A 328 16.73 -10.90 -4.33
C LEU A 328 17.62 -10.12 -3.35
N VAL A 329 18.31 -9.09 -3.84
CA VAL A 329 19.20 -8.23 -3.02
C VAL A 329 18.40 -7.49 -1.95
N ASP A 330 17.24 -6.94 -2.30
CA ASP A 330 16.37 -6.22 -1.38
C ASP A 330 15.83 -7.18 -0.30
N MET A 331 15.49 -8.43 -0.65
CA MET A 331 15.09 -9.46 0.32
C MET A 331 16.23 -9.84 1.27
N LEU A 332 17.45 -10.05 0.77
CA LEU A 332 18.62 -10.34 1.61
C LEU A 332 18.97 -9.15 2.52
N THR A 333 18.72 -7.92 2.07
CA THR A 333 18.90 -6.72 2.91
C THR A 333 17.91 -6.68 4.06
N ILE A 334 16.66 -7.11 3.85
CA ILE A 334 15.58 -7.08 4.85
C ILE A 334 15.68 -8.26 5.82
N PHE A 335 15.91 -9.47 5.29
CA PHE A 335 15.84 -10.72 6.05
C PHE A 335 17.21 -11.25 6.49
N GLY A 336 18.30 -10.69 5.96
CA GLY A 336 19.66 -11.12 6.23
C GLY A 336 20.22 -12.07 5.16
N ASP A 337 21.55 -12.21 5.20
CA ASP A 337 22.30 -13.14 4.36
C ASP A 337 21.84 -14.59 4.60
N THR A 338 21.89 -15.42 3.56
CA THR A 338 21.47 -16.84 3.65
C THR A 338 22.47 -17.76 2.95
N GLN A 339 22.34 -19.06 3.18
CA GLN A 339 23.17 -20.08 2.55
C GLN A 339 22.28 -21.10 1.82
N VAL A 340 22.61 -21.40 0.57
CA VAL A 340 21.91 -22.41 -0.25
C VAL A 340 22.95 -23.37 -0.81
N SER A 341 22.80 -24.67 -0.53
CA SER A 341 23.71 -25.72 -1.00
C SER A 341 25.19 -25.45 -0.67
N GLY A 342 25.46 -24.88 0.51
CA GLY A 342 26.82 -24.53 0.96
C GLY A 342 27.39 -23.23 0.37
N VAL A 343 26.63 -22.54 -0.49
CA VAL A 343 27.02 -21.27 -1.10
C VAL A 343 26.33 -20.11 -0.39
N ASN A 344 27.10 -19.09 0.00
CA ASN A 344 26.57 -17.91 0.68
C ASN A 344 25.99 -16.91 -0.33
N PHE A 345 24.83 -16.35 0.02
CA PHE A 345 24.17 -15.28 -0.70
C PHE A 345 24.03 -14.08 0.24
N SER A 346 24.74 -12.99 -0.09
CA SER A 346 24.72 -11.75 0.69
C SER A 346 24.30 -10.55 -0.17
N ALA A 347 23.64 -9.59 0.47
CA ALA A 347 23.39 -8.28 -0.12
C ALA A 347 24.62 -7.35 -0.09
N LYS A 348 25.71 -7.75 0.58
CA LYS A 348 26.95 -6.96 0.67
C LYS A 348 27.61 -6.83 -0.69
N GLU A 349 28.23 -5.68 -0.94
CA GLU A 349 28.99 -5.47 -2.16
C GLU A 349 30.24 -6.34 -2.19
N ASP A 350 30.46 -7.00 -3.33
CA ASP A 350 31.64 -7.75 -3.68
C ASP A 350 32.55 -6.91 -4.57
N GLN A 351 33.78 -6.68 -4.12
CA GLN A 351 34.76 -5.83 -4.80
C GLN A 351 35.21 -6.39 -6.16
N ARG A 352 35.00 -7.69 -6.43
CA ARG A 352 35.37 -8.29 -7.72
C ARG A 352 34.48 -7.83 -8.86
N CYS A 353 33.25 -7.37 -8.57
CA CYS A 353 32.27 -6.98 -9.57
C CYS A 353 31.60 -5.62 -9.31
N ASP A 354 31.97 -4.92 -8.22
CA ASP A 354 31.25 -3.73 -7.74
C ASP A 354 29.72 -3.97 -7.71
N CYS A 355 29.31 -5.14 -7.23
CA CYS A 355 27.94 -5.63 -7.25
C CYS A 355 27.63 -6.47 -6.01
N PRO A 356 26.36 -6.66 -5.60
CA PRO A 356 26.05 -7.51 -4.46
C PRO A 356 26.57 -8.95 -4.66
N GLU A 357 27.17 -9.54 -3.62
CA GLU A 357 27.76 -10.88 -3.63
C GLU A 357 26.77 -11.92 -4.17
N ALA A 358 25.49 -11.84 -3.77
CA ALA A 358 24.44 -12.71 -4.28
C ALA A 358 24.31 -12.69 -5.82
N ILE A 359 24.50 -11.53 -6.45
CA ILE A 359 24.46 -11.40 -7.92
C ILE A 359 25.69 -12.02 -8.56
N TYR A 360 26.87 -11.75 -7.99
CA TYR A 360 28.12 -12.35 -8.46
C TYR A 360 28.07 -13.88 -8.40
N THR A 361 27.61 -14.41 -7.27
CA THR A 361 27.43 -15.85 -7.03
C THR A 361 26.44 -16.48 -8.01
N LEU A 362 25.29 -15.82 -8.26
CA LEU A 362 24.33 -16.29 -9.26
C LEU A 362 24.95 -16.34 -10.65
N LEU A 363 25.65 -15.30 -11.08
CA LEU A 363 26.29 -15.22 -12.39
C LEU A 363 27.35 -16.32 -12.56
N LEU A 364 28.15 -16.60 -11.52
CA LEU A 364 29.10 -17.72 -11.52
C LEU A 364 28.41 -19.08 -11.67
N SER A 365 27.30 -19.30 -10.97
CA SER A 365 26.53 -20.55 -11.08
C SER A 365 25.95 -20.78 -12.48
N ILE A 366 25.61 -19.69 -13.19
CA ILE A 366 25.20 -19.70 -14.60
C ILE A 366 26.41 -19.93 -15.52
N GLN A 367 27.58 -19.41 -15.17
CA GLN A 367 28.84 -19.59 -15.92
C GLN A 367 29.33 -21.04 -15.92
N ILE A 368 29.10 -21.79 -14.84
CA ILE A 368 29.38 -23.24 -14.77
C ILE A 368 28.54 -24.02 -15.81
N LEU A 369 27.41 -23.47 -16.26
CA LEU A 369 26.58 -23.99 -17.36
C LEU A 369 27.01 -23.47 -18.75
N GLY A 370 28.14 -22.75 -18.85
CA GLY A 370 28.82 -22.45 -20.12
C GLY A 370 28.47 -21.12 -20.81
N TYR A 371 27.81 -20.17 -20.15
CA TYR A 371 27.17 -19.04 -20.86
C TYR A 371 27.78 -17.63 -20.75
N PHE A 372 28.89 -17.35 -20.03
CA PHE A 372 29.49 -15.99 -20.03
C PHE A 372 31.02 -15.94 -19.89
N ASN A 373 31.65 -14.92 -20.50
CA ASN A 373 33.04 -14.48 -20.23
C ASN A 373 33.03 -13.39 -19.14
N ALA A 374 33.99 -13.44 -18.21
CA ALA A 374 33.99 -12.77 -16.91
C ALA A 374 34.18 -11.23 -16.92
N ASP A 375 34.24 -10.57 -18.08
CA ASP A 375 34.85 -9.23 -18.16
C ASP A 375 33.89 -8.03 -18.07
N ASN A 376 32.57 -8.22 -17.95
CA ASN A 376 31.60 -7.09 -17.98
C ASN A 376 30.53 -7.12 -16.89
N VAL A 377 30.92 -7.41 -15.66
CA VAL A 377 30.06 -7.21 -14.48
C VAL A 377 30.32 -5.82 -13.92
N SER A 378 29.91 -4.73 -14.60
CA SER A 378 29.83 -3.43 -13.92
C SER A 378 28.72 -2.52 -14.46
N LYS A 379 28.07 -1.85 -13.48
CA LYS A 379 27.14 -0.71 -13.58
C LYS A 379 25.85 -0.90 -14.37
N PHE A 380 24.76 -1.12 -13.63
CA PHE A 380 23.49 -0.37 -13.70
C PHE A 380 22.53 -1.00 -12.69
N ALA A 381 22.15 -0.24 -11.66
CA ALA A 381 21.05 -0.59 -10.75
C ALA A 381 19.96 0.47 -10.91
N ARG A 382 18.82 0.11 -11.52
CA ARG A 382 17.60 0.92 -11.48
C ARG A 382 16.43 0.00 -11.15
N LYS A 383 15.59 0.46 -10.20
CA LYS A 383 14.25 0.00 -9.77
C LYS A 383 13.98 -1.51 -9.82
N ALA A 384 13.58 -2.09 -8.69
CA ALA A 384 13.10 -3.47 -8.60
C ALA A 384 11.75 -3.60 -9.34
N TYR A 385 11.59 -4.63 -10.15
CA TYR A 385 10.36 -4.93 -10.89
C TYR A 385 9.77 -6.28 -10.45
N ILE A 386 8.65 -6.23 -9.72
CA ILE A 386 7.73 -7.36 -9.54
C ILE A 386 6.50 -7.11 -10.40
N ALA A 387 6.16 -8.05 -11.27
CA ALA A 387 4.87 -8.06 -11.96
C ALA A 387 4.15 -9.39 -11.73
N LEU A 388 2.87 -9.33 -11.37
CA LEU A 388 2.00 -10.48 -11.12
C LEU A 388 0.86 -10.49 -12.14
N PHE A 389 0.69 -11.60 -12.84
CA PHE A 389 -0.44 -11.90 -13.69
C PHE A 389 -1.21 -13.08 -13.09
N CYS A 390 -2.46 -12.88 -12.69
CA CYS A 390 -3.35 -13.95 -12.27
C CYS A 390 -4.27 -14.35 -13.43
N ARG A 391 -4.47 -15.65 -13.61
CA ARG A 391 -5.35 -16.21 -14.64
C ARG A 391 -6.83 -16.09 -14.30
#